data_AF-A0A6B2G6L3-F1
#
_entry.id   AF-A0A6B2G6L3-F1
#
_cell.length_a   1.000
_cell.length_b   1.000
_cell.length_c   1.000
_cell.angle_alpha   90.00
_cell.angle_beta   90.00
_cell.angle_gamma   90.00
#
_symmetry.space_group_name_H-M   'P 1'
#
loop_
_entity.id
_entity.type
_entity.pdbx_description
1 polymer ?
#
loop_
_entity_poly.entity_id
_entity_poly.type
_entity_poly.pdbx_seq_one_letter_code
_entity_poly.pdbx_strand_id
1 'polypeptide(L)'
;LCIKKMDLVLDLKINASKLLLAIVESRTDSVNSDRILSQFPADAIISHSEQAYYKNAANKSEKKRFIELGHNLYILAFYLSLSNEHMTSSLNFSGSISSEALSYYYSHTSKIEIVRENRSLQTIIFAIPEICQYLPEFQKLNIIDSCKIDQENSKVADFFSKTNFLYQEMVRYKKIATTKSVVSP
;
A
#
# COMPACT_ATOMS: atom_id res chain seq x y z
N LEU A 1 30.34 7.32 -12.83
CA LEU A 1 30.45 6.84 -11.43
C LEU A 1 29.27 7.28 -10.54
N CYS A 2 28.77 8.52 -10.66
CA CYS A 2 27.69 9.04 -9.79
C CYS A 2 26.32 8.35 -9.94
N ILE A 3 25.92 7.91 -11.14
CA ILE A 3 24.62 7.25 -11.37
C ILE A 3 24.54 5.92 -10.60
N LYS A 4 25.56 5.06 -10.71
CA LYS A 4 25.63 3.79 -9.97
C LYS A 4 25.62 3.97 -8.44
N LYS A 5 26.18 5.07 -7.93
CA LYS A 5 26.19 5.38 -6.49
C LYS A 5 24.81 5.82 -5.99
N MET A 6 24.06 6.56 -6.82
CA MET A 6 22.69 6.99 -6.51
C MET A 6 21.70 5.81 -6.53
N ASP A 7 21.86 4.88 -7.47
CA ASP A 7 21.07 3.63 -7.52
C ASP A 7 21.21 2.81 -6.24
N LEU A 8 22.44 2.65 -5.73
CA LEU A 8 22.72 1.91 -4.50
C LEU A 8 22.11 2.60 -3.26
N VAL A 9 22.15 3.92 -3.21
CA VAL A 9 21.56 4.69 -2.10
C VAL A 9 20.03 4.54 -2.10
N LEU A 10 19.39 4.54 -3.26
CA LEU A 10 17.95 4.33 -3.36
C LEU A 10 17.55 2.91 -2.91
N ASP A 11 18.28 1.88 -3.34
CA ASP A 11 18.04 0.50 -2.88
C ASP A 11 18.23 0.37 -1.37
N LEU A 12 19.28 0.98 -0.82
CA LEU A 12 19.51 0.98 0.62
C LEU A 12 18.32 1.61 1.36
N LYS A 13 17.80 2.74 0.86
CA LYS A 13 16.64 3.42 1.46
C LYS A 13 15.36 2.57 1.37
N ILE A 14 15.11 1.92 0.23
CA ILE A 14 13.95 1.05 0.05
C ILE A 14 14.05 -0.18 0.98
N ASN A 15 15.22 -0.79 1.09
CA ASN A 15 15.41 -1.94 1.96
C ASN A 15 15.32 -1.56 3.45
N ALA A 16 15.85 -0.39 3.83
CA ALA A 16 15.70 0.13 5.19
C ALA A 16 14.23 0.43 5.53
N SER A 17 13.46 1.01 4.61
CA SER A 17 12.04 1.27 4.86
C SER A 17 11.22 -0.02 4.97
N LYS A 18 11.53 -1.05 4.17
CA LYS A 18 10.94 -2.39 4.30
C LYS A 18 11.25 -3.03 5.66
N LEU A 19 12.49 -2.88 6.14
CA LEU A 19 12.88 -3.38 7.46
C LEU A 19 12.09 -2.67 8.59
N LEU A 20 11.95 -1.34 8.51
CA LEU A 20 11.16 -0.58 9.48
C LEU A 20 9.70 -1.03 9.49
N LEU A 21 9.09 -1.21 8.32
CA LEU A 21 7.73 -1.74 8.20
C LEU A 21 7.62 -3.12 8.85
N ALA A 22 8.55 -4.04 8.59
CA ALA A 22 8.55 -5.37 9.19
C ALA A 22 8.65 -5.33 10.73
N ILE A 23 9.44 -4.40 11.28
CA ILE A 23 9.57 -4.20 12.73
C ILE A 23 8.25 -3.71 13.34
N VAL A 24 7.63 -2.70 12.72
CA VAL A 24 6.39 -2.09 13.24
C VAL A 24 5.19 -3.02 13.06
N GLU A 25 5.12 -3.77 11.96
CA GLU A 25 4.04 -4.73 11.74
C GLU A 25 4.14 -5.93 12.69
N SER A 26 5.35 -6.41 13.00
CA SER A 26 5.53 -7.58 13.87
C SER A 26 5.17 -7.31 15.34
N ARG A 27 5.10 -6.05 15.77
CA ARG A 27 4.93 -5.71 17.19
C ARG A 27 4.00 -4.52 17.35
N THR A 28 2.89 -4.75 18.05
CA THR A 28 1.87 -3.72 18.33
C THR A 28 2.16 -2.90 19.58
N ASP A 29 3.33 -3.07 20.21
CA ASP A 29 3.70 -2.29 21.39
C ASP A 29 4.17 -0.88 21.00
N SER A 30 3.72 0.13 21.75
CA SER A 30 4.04 1.54 21.46
C SER A 30 5.54 1.83 21.53
N VAL A 31 6.32 0.99 22.22
CA VAL A 31 7.77 1.18 22.43
C VAL A 31 8.54 1.34 21.13
N ASN A 32 8.24 0.55 20.10
CA ASN A 32 8.93 0.67 18.81
C ASN A 32 8.49 1.93 18.08
N SER A 33 7.18 2.21 18.09
CA SER A 33 6.61 3.41 17.48
C SER A 33 7.20 4.68 18.10
N ASP A 34 7.30 4.75 19.43
CA ASP A 34 7.86 5.88 20.17
C ASP A 34 9.35 6.08 19.88
N ARG A 35 10.11 4.98 19.80
CA ARG A 35 11.54 5.03 19.42
C ARG A 35 11.73 5.54 17.99
N ILE A 36 10.92 5.05 17.05
CA ILE A 36 10.98 5.52 15.66
C ILE A 36 10.62 7.00 15.60
N LEU A 37 9.57 7.43 16.28
CA LEU A 37 9.12 8.83 16.29
C LEU A 37 10.13 9.77 16.98
N SER A 38 10.88 9.28 17.97
CA SER A 38 11.96 10.05 18.60
C SER A 38 13.12 10.37 17.64
N GLN A 39 13.34 9.51 16.63
CA GLN A 39 14.40 9.64 15.64
C GLN A 39 13.90 10.28 14.34
N PHE A 40 12.64 10.00 13.99
CA PHE A 40 12.00 10.41 12.75
C PHE A 40 10.60 10.98 13.04
N PRO A 41 10.47 12.30 13.19
CA PRO A 41 9.18 12.94 13.39
C PRO A 41 8.21 12.64 12.24
N ALA A 42 6.92 12.52 12.56
CA ALA A 42 5.87 12.20 11.60
C ALA A 42 5.85 13.13 10.37
N ASP A 43 5.93 14.44 10.62
CA ASP A 43 5.93 15.47 9.58
C ASP A 43 7.12 15.31 8.62
N ALA A 44 8.28 14.90 9.16
CA ALA A 44 9.45 14.62 8.35
C ALA A 44 9.22 13.38 7.48
N ILE A 45 8.66 12.30 8.03
CA ILE A 45 8.35 11.08 7.26
C ILE A 45 7.39 11.39 6.10
N ILE A 46 6.32 12.14 6.37
CA ILE A 46 5.35 12.55 5.36
C ILE A 46 6.00 13.44 4.31
N SER A 47 6.75 14.48 4.70
CA SER A 47 7.45 15.34 3.75
C SER A 47 8.41 14.56 2.85
N HIS A 48 9.14 13.57 3.39
CA HIS A 48 10.02 12.72 2.59
C HIS A 48 9.24 11.80 1.63
N SER A 49 8.04 11.34 2.01
CA SER A 49 7.18 10.57 1.11
C SER A 49 6.76 11.40 -0.11
N GLU A 50 6.38 12.66 0.09
CA GLU A 50 5.98 13.57 -0.99
C GLU A 50 7.18 13.96 -1.87
N GLN A 51 8.33 14.25 -1.26
CA GLN A 51 9.56 14.51 -2.00
C GLN A 51 9.96 13.33 -2.89
N ALA A 52 9.75 12.10 -2.42
CA ALA A 52 9.99 10.91 -3.23
C ALA A 52 9.02 10.85 -4.43
N TYR A 53 7.74 11.16 -4.22
CA TYR A 53 6.75 11.24 -5.30
C TYR A 53 7.11 12.29 -6.37
N TYR A 54 7.51 13.49 -5.96
CA TYR A 54 7.86 14.58 -6.90
C TYR A 54 9.29 14.51 -7.44
N LYS A 55 10.09 13.53 -7.00
CA LYS A 55 11.47 13.38 -7.47
C LYS A 55 11.51 13.15 -8.98
N ASN A 56 12.29 13.99 -9.68
CA ASN A 56 12.62 13.77 -11.07
C ASN A 56 13.52 12.53 -11.20
N ALA A 57 13.16 11.64 -12.11
CA ALA A 57 13.87 10.38 -12.39
C ALA A 57 14.26 10.34 -13.86
N ALA A 58 15.38 9.69 -14.17
CA ALA A 58 15.90 9.58 -15.53
C ALA A 58 15.04 8.67 -16.41
N ASN A 59 14.34 7.69 -15.81
CA ASN A 59 13.48 6.77 -16.53
C ASN A 59 12.28 6.30 -15.68
N LYS A 60 11.31 5.65 -16.34
CA LYS A 60 10.08 5.14 -15.70
C LYS A 60 10.35 4.11 -14.60
N SER A 61 11.40 3.30 -14.73
CA SER A 61 11.77 2.29 -13.73
C SER A 61 12.31 2.92 -12.45
N GLU A 62 13.19 3.91 -12.58
CA GLU A 62 13.71 4.68 -11.46
C GLU A 62 12.59 5.48 -10.79
N LYS A 63 11.66 6.06 -11.57
CA LYS A 63 10.47 6.74 -11.03
C LYS A 63 9.64 5.79 -10.16
N LYS A 64 9.40 4.56 -10.62
CA LYS A 64 8.69 3.53 -9.84
C LYS A 64 9.38 3.23 -8.52
N ARG A 65 10.71 3.16 -8.48
CA ARG A 65 11.48 2.93 -7.25
C ARG A 65 11.36 4.10 -6.26
N PHE A 66 11.36 5.35 -6.73
CA PHE A 66 11.09 6.49 -5.86
C PHE A 66 9.66 6.49 -5.33
N ILE A 67 8.68 6.13 -6.16
CA ILE A 67 7.28 5.97 -5.73
C ILE A 67 7.17 4.87 -4.66
N GLU A 68 7.82 3.71 -4.86
CA GLU A 68 7.89 2.61 -3.88
C GLU A 68 8.48 3.08 -2.55
N LEU A 69 9.61 3.81 -2.58
CA LEU A 69 10.19 4.37 -1.36
C LEU A 69 9.21 5.29 -0.62
N GLY A 70 8.57 6.23 -1.34
CA GLY A 70 7.62 7.16 -0.73
C GLY A 70 6.39 6.46 -0.18
N HIS A 71 5.89 5.44 -0.88
CA HIS A 71 4.76 4.63 -0.42
C HIS A 71 5.08 3.84 0.85
N ASN A 72 6.29 3.25 0.94
CA ASN A 72 6.74 2.59 2.17
C ASN A 72 6.78 3.56 3.36
N LEU A 73 7.26 4.79 3.15
CA LEU A 73 7.28 5.82 4.19
C LEU A 73 5.87 6.25 4.60
N TYR A 74 4.96 6.37 3.63
CA TYR A 74 3.57 6.69 3.89
C TYR A 74 2.87 5.60 4.73
N ILE A 75 3.07 4.33 4.38
CA ILE A 75 2.53 3.20 5.15
C ILE A 75 3.14 3.18 6.56
N LEU A 76 4.44 3.47 6.70
CA LEU A 76 5.09 3.58 8.00
C LEU A 76 4.44 4.68 8.85
N ALA A 77 4.20 5.87 8.29
CA ALA A 77 3.52 6.95 8.99
C ALA A 77 2.12 6.55 9.45
N PHE A 78 1.39 5.78 8.62
CA PHE A 78 0.08 5.23 9.00
C PHE A 78 0.19 4.27 10.18
N TYR A 79 1.14 3.33 10.16
CA TYR A 79 1.33 2.43 11.30
C TYR A 79 1.66 3.19 12.59
N LEU A 80 2.54 4.19 12.51
CA LEU A 80 2.92 5.02 13.66
C LEU A 80 1.73 5.82 14.21
N SER A 81 0.77 6.20 13.36
CA SER A 81 -0.43 6.92 13.78
C SER A 81 -1.45 6.03 14.48
N LEU A 82 -1.53 4.75 14.10
CA LEU A 82 -2.38 3.79 14.80
C LEU A 82 -1.94 3.56 16.25
N SER A 83 -0.64 3.68 16.53
CA SER A 83 -0.10 3.57 17.90
C SER A 83 -0.33 4.82 18.75
N ASN A 84 -0.59 5.98 18.14
CA ASN A 84 -0.59 7.28 18.81
C ASN A 84 -1.81 8.12 18.40
N GLU A 85 -2.82 8.20 19.27
CA GLU A 85 -4.06 8.96 19.01
C GLU A 85 -3.80 10.42 18.61
N HIS A 86 -2.77 11.06 19.20
CA HIS A 86 -2.37 12.43 18.89
C HIS A 86 -1.88 12.65 17.44
N MET A 87 -1.36 11.61 16.78
CA MET A 87 -0.89 11.69 15.39
C MET A 87 -2.00 11.53 14.35
N THR A 88 -3.11 10.90 14.72
CA THR A 88 -4.29 10.76 13.86
C THR A 88 -4.82 12.13 13.43
N SER A 89 -4.71 13.14 14.30
CA SER A 89 -5.07 14.52 14.00
C SER A 89 -4.07 15.23 13.08
N SER A 90 -2.76 14.99 13.23
CA SER A 90 -1.73 15.59 12.37
C SER A 90 -1.74 15.02 10.96
N LEU A 91 -2.08 13.74 10.82
CA LEU A 91 -2.14 13.08 9.52
C LEU A 91 -3.42 13.36 8.75
N ASN A 92 -4.43 14.02 9.38
CA ASN A 92 -5.69 14.50 8.80
C ASN A 92 -6.02 13.90 7.41
N PHE A 93 -6.17 12.58 7.40
CA PHE A 93 -6.55 11.80 6.22
C PHE A 93 -7.96 12.18 5.73
N SER A 94 -8.71 13.01 6.48
CA SER A 94 -10.13 13.27 6.29
C SER A 94 -10.52 14.72 5.96
N GLY A 95 -9.59 15.66 5.71
CA GLY A 95 -9.95 17.09 5.62
C GLY A 95 -9.55 17.81 4.33
N SER A 96 -8.33 17.60 3.87
CA SER A 96 -7.81 18.15 2.61
C SER A 96 -6.53 17.40 2.35
N ILE A 97 -6.58 16.39 1.47
CA ILE A 97 -5.35 15.75 1.00
C ILE A 97 -4.64 16.83 0.18
N SER A 98 -3.75 17.59 0.82
CA SER A 98 -3.19 18.85 0.31
C SER A 98 -2.29 18.68 -0.92
N SER A 99 -2.02 17.43 -1.29
CA SER A 99 -0.95 17.06 -2.20
C SER A 99 -1.37 15.87 -3.06
N GLU A 100 -1.06 15.94 -4.35
CA GLU A 100 -1.33 14.87 -5.31
C GLU A 100 -0.63 13.57 -4.88
N ALA A 101 0.57 13.68 -4.29
CA ALA A 101 1.34 12.56 -3.79
C ALA A 101 0.58 11.77 -2.72
N LEU A 102 0.02 12.47 -1.73
CA LEU A 102 -0.73 11.83 -0.65
C LEU A 102 -2.04 11.22 -1.15
N SER A 103 -2.69 11.85 -2.15
CA SER A 103 -3.89 11.29 -2.78
C SER A 103 -3.58 10.01 -3.54
N TYR A 104 -2.43 9.98 -4.23
CA TYR A 104 -1.92 8.80 -4.89
C TYR A 104 -1.65 7.68 -3.87
N TYR A 105 -0.90 7.95 -2.79
CA TYR A 105 -0.62 6.93 -1.79
C TYR A 105 -1.87 6.42 -1.07
N TYR A 106 -2.82 7.30 -0.75
CA TYR A 106 -4.09 6.92 -0.15
C TYR A 106 -4.88 5.94 -1.03
N SER A 107 -5.06 6.28 -2.31
CA SER A 107 -5.79 5.43 -3.26
C SER A 107 -5.12 4.08 -3.55
N HIS A 108 -3.80 3.98 -3.30
CA HIS A 108 -3.02 2.76 -3.49
C HIS A 108 -2.70 2.04 -2.17
N THR A 109 -3.28 2.45 -1.04
CA THR A 109 -3.10 1.80 0.25
C THR A 109 -4.42 1.18 0.70
N SER A 110 -4.35 -0.02 1.24
CA SER A 110 -5.51 -0.67 1.87
C SER A 110 -5.14 -1.24 3.24
N LYS A 111 -6.16 -1.56 4.02
CA LYS A 111 -6.03 -2.18 5.34
C LYS A 111 -6.90 -3.43 5.41
N ILE A 112 -6.40 -4.46 6.08
CA ILE A 112 -7.15 -5.66 6.45
C ILE A 112 -6.94 -5.97 7.92
N GLU A 113 -7.89 -6.65 8.52
CA GLU A 113 -7.80 -7.15 9.89
C GLU A 113 -7.74 -8.68 9.85
N ILE A 114 -6.78 -9.25 10.57
CA ILE A 114 -6.58 -10.69 10.65
C ILE A 114 -6.69 -11.14 12.11
N VAL A 115 -7.30 -12.31 12.31
CA VAL A 115 -7.32 -12.98 13.62
C VAL A 115 -6.08 -13.86 13.72
N ARG A 116 -5.25 -13.62 14.74
CA ARG A 116 -4.07 -14.42 15.04
C ARG A 116 -4.42 -15.67 15.87
N GLU A 117 -3.48 -16.60 16.01
CA GLU A 117 -3.68 -17.86 16.76
C GLU A 117 -4.08 -17.63 18.23
N ASN A 118 -3.59 -16.54 18.83
CA ASN A 118 -3.95 -16.06 20.17
C ASN A 118 -5.32 -15.34 20.23
N ARG A 119 -6.12 -15.40 19.16
CA ARG A 119 -7.42 -14.72 18.99
C ARG A 119 -7.36 -13.18 19.08
N SER A 120 -6.18 -12.58 19.00
CA SER A 120 -6.07 -11.12 18.88
C SER A 120 -6.31 -10.69 17.43
N LEU A 121 -7.00 -9.57 17.25
CA LEU A 121 -7.07 -8.89 15.96
C LEU A 121 -5.77 -8.12 15.71
N GLN A 122 -5.26 -8.22 14.49
CA GLN A 122 -4.16 -7.41 14.02
C GLN A 122 -4.53 -6.73 12.70
N THR A 123 -4.23 -5.45 12.62
CA THR A 123 -4.38 -4.67 11.39
C THR A 123 -3.09 -4.74 10.56
N ILE A 124 -3.23 -5.08 9.28
CA ILE A 124 -2.15 -5.04 8.29
C ILE A 124 -2.50 -3.98 7.25
N ILE A 125 -1.58 -3.06 7.00
CA ILE A 125 -1.66 -2.04 5.97
C ILE A 125 -0.67 -2.39 4.87
N PHE A 126 -1.14 -2.36 3.63
CA PHE A 126 -0.35 -2.78 2.48
C PHE A 126 -0.62 -1.92 1.25
N ALA A 127 0.36 -1.89 0.36
CA ALA A 127 0.22 -1.31 -0.97
C ALA A 127 -0.60 -2.23 -1.88
N ILE A 128 -1.64 -1.68 -2.51
CA ILE A 128 -2.49 -2.41 -3.44
C ILE A 128 -1.66 -2.79 -4.68
N PRO A 129 -1.56 -4.09 -5.04
CA PRO A 129 -0.83 -4.51 -6.23
C PRO A 129 -1.39 -3.88 -7.51
N GLU A 130 -0.52 -3.45 -8.43
CA GLU A 130 -0.92 -2.82 -9.72
C GLU A 130 -1.89 -3.70 -10.53
N ILE A 131 -1.87 -5.02 -10.37
CA ILE A 131 -2.78 -5.93 -11.09
C ILE A 131 -4.25 -5.73 -10.69
N CYS A 132 -4.52 -5.29 -9.46
CA CYS A 132 -5.87 -5.12 -8.94
C CYS A 132 -6.63 -3.98 -9.63
N GLN A 133 -5.92 -3.01 -10.24
CA GLN A 133 -6.55 -1.92 -11.00
C GLN A 133 -7.28 -2.40 -12.26
N TYR A 134 -6.96 -3.61 -12.74
CA TYR A 134 -7.57 -4.19 -13.94
C TYR A 134 -8.82 -5.02 -13.64
N LEU A 135 -9.28 -5.08 -12.38
CA LEU A 135 -10.55 -5.73 -12.05
C LEU A 135 -11.73 -4.82 -12.45
N PRO A 136 -12.58 -5.23 -13.40
CA PRO A 136 -13.73 -4.41 -13.80
C PRO A 136 -14.79 -4.33 -12.70
N GLU A 137 -15.52 -3.22 -12.67
CA GLU A 137 -16.57 -3.01 -11.66
C GLU A 137 -17.70 -4.04 -11.73
N PHE A 138 -18.14 -4.40 -12.95
CA PHE A 138 -19.19 -5.43 -13.11
C PHE A 138 -18.75 -6.77 -12.52
N GLN A 139 -17.45 -7.08 -12.54
CA GLN A 139 -16.93 -8.33 -11.99
C GLN A 139 -16.97 -8.32 -10.45
N LYS A 140 -16.83 -7.15 -9.82
CA LYS A 140 -17.02 -6.99 -8.38
C LYS A 140 -18.47 -7.23 -7.98
N LEU A 141 -19.42 -6.62 -8.70
CA LEU A 141 -20.86 -6.81 -8.49
C LEU A 141 -21.26 -8.28 -8.65
N ASN A 142 -20.78 -8.92 -9.73
CA ASN A 142 -21.04 -10.34 -9.97
C ASN A 142 -20.58 -11.23 -8.82
N ILE A 143 -19.45 -10.94 -8.16
CA ILE A 143 -18.99 -11.72 -7.01
C ILE A 143 -19.87 -11.45 -5.78
N ILE A 144 -20.23 -10.19 -5.52
CA ILE A 144 -21.10 -9.82 -4.39
C ILE A 144 -22.43 -10.57 -4.45
N ASP A 145 -23.02 -10.66 -5.65
CA ASP A 145 -24.32 -11.28 -5.90
C ASP A 145 -24.24 -12.80 -5.99
N SER A 146 -23.20 -13.34 -6.63
CA SER A 146 -23.06 -14.79 -6.83
C SER A 146 -22.50 -15.55 -5.62
N CYS A 147 -21.90 -14.86 -4.64
CA CYS A 147 -21.34 -15.49 -3.46
C CYS A 147 -22.42 -16.10 -2.57
N LYS A 148 -22.36 -17.43 -2.43
CA LYS A 148 -23.28 -18.19 -1.60
C LYS A 148 -22.98 -18.00 -0.12
N ILE A 149 -24.05 -17.99 0.66
CA ILE A 149 -23.98 -17.99 2.12
C ILE A 149 -23.86 -19.45 2.58
N ASP A 150 -22.90 -19.71 3.47
CA ASP A 150 -22.70 -21.03 4.08
C ASP A 150 -23.64 -21.27 5.28
N GLN A 151 -23.44 -22.39 5.98
CA GLN A 151 -24.26 -22.77 7.15
C GLN A 151 -24.05 -21.86 8.36
N GLU A 152 -22.95 -21.10 8.40
CA GLU A 152 -22.61 -20.15 9.46
C GLU A 152 -23.03 -18.72 9.09
N ASN A 153 -23.85 -18.56 8.05
CA ASN A 153 -24.29 -17.27 7.53
C ASN A 153 -23.14 -16.39 7.01
N SER A 154 -22.08 -17.02 6.48
CA SER A 154 -20.89 -16.35 5.94
C SER A 154 -20.76 -16.55 4.43
N LYS A 155 -20.32 -15.50 3.72
CA LYS A 155 -20.00 -15.56 2.27
C LYS A 155 -18.52 -15.88 2.01
N VAL A 156 -17.72 -16.00 3.08
CA VAL A 156 -16.24 -15.98 3.01
C VAL A 156 -15.69 -17.21 2.30
N ALA A 157 -16.21 -18.41 2.61
CA ALA A 157 -15.71 -19.65 2.04
C ALA A 157 -15.88 -19.68 0.50
N ASP A 158 -17.07 -19.34 0.01
CA ASP A 158 -17.35 -19.31 -1.43
C ASP A 158 -16.57 -18.18 -2.14
N PHE A 159 -16.39 -17.03 -1.49
CA PHE A 159 -15.54 -15.96 -2.01
C PHE A 159 -14.10 -16.43 -2.24
N PHE A 160 -13.49 -17.10 -1.26
CA PHE A 160 -12.12 -17.60 -1.39
C PHE A 160 -11.97 -18.60 -2.53
N SER A 161 -12.97 -19.46 -2.77
CA SER A 161 -12.95 -20.40 -3.89
C SER A 161 -12.88 -19.71 -5.27
N LYS A 162 -13.40 -18.47 -5.36
CA LYS A 162 -13.45 -17.66 -6.60
C LYS A 162 -12.25 -16.74 -6.79
N THR A 163 -11.32 -16.65 -5.82
CA THR A 163 -10.17 -15.74 -5.88
C THR A 163 -9.23 -16.02 -7.05
N ASN A 164 -8.98 -17.29 -7.38
CA ASN A 164 -8.15 -17.65 -8.52
C ASN A 164 -8.77 -17.19 -9.85
N PHE A 165 -10.09 -17.34 -9.99
CA PHE A 165 -10.83 -16.85 -11.15
C PHE A 165 -10.73 -15.32 -11.27
N LEU A 166 -10.92 -14.59 -10.16
CA LEU A 166 -10.75 -13.14 -10.13
C LEU A 166 -9.35 -12.70 -10.57
N TYR A 167 -8.32 -13.38 -10.10
CA TYR A 167 -6.94 -13.11 -10.50
C TYR A 167 -6.73 -13.33 -12.00
N GLN A 168 -7.26 -14.43 -12.55
CA GLN A 168 -7.19 -14.71 -13.99
C GLN A 168 -7.90 -13.63 -14.82
N GLU A 169 -9.05 -13.14 -14.36
CA GLU A 169 -9.74 -12.02 -15.01
C GLU A 169 -8.90 -10.75 -15.00
N MET A 170 -8.28 -10.38 -13.87
CA MET A 170 -7.38 -9.23 -13.82
C MET A 170 -6.21 -9.35 -14.81
N VAL A 171 -5.60 -10.54 -14.89
CA VAL A 171 -4.52 -10.82 -15.86
C VAL A 171 -5.03 -10.71 -17.30
N ARG A 172 -6.24 -11.19 -17.59
CA ARG A 172 -6.87 -11.09 -18.91
C ARG A 172 -7.12 -9.62 -19.29
N TYR A 173 -7.71 -8.83 -18.40
CA TYR A 173 -7.98 -7.41 -18.65
C TYR A 173 -6.71 -6.58 -18.79
N LYS A 174 -5.66 -6.90 -18.02
CA LYS A 174 -4.34 -6.29 -18.21
C LYS A 174 -3.81 -6.53 -19.62
N LYS A 175 -3.88 -7.77 -20.14
CA LYS A 175 -3.45 -8.10 -21.51
C LYS A 175 -4.23 -7.29 -22.55
N ILE A 176 -5.55 -7.21 -22.41
CA ILE A 176 -6.40 -6.43 -23.33
C ILE A 176 -6.02 -4.94 -23.33
N ALA A 177 -5.79 -4.36 -22.15
CA ALA A 177 -5.37 -2.97 -22.03
C ALA A 177 -4.02 -2.72 -22.70
N THR A 178 -3.05 -3.63 -22.53
CA THR A 178 -1.74 -3.51 -23.18
C THR A 178 -1.83 -3.65 -24.70
N THR A 179 -2.66 -4.57 -25.22
CA THR A 179 -2.84 -4.73 -26.66
C THR A 179 -3.50 -3.49 -27.27
N LYS A 180 -4.48 -2.89 -26.60
CA LYS A 180 -5.11 -1.64 -27.07
C LYS A 180 -4.12 -0.47 -27.13
N SER A 181 -3.21 -0.36 -26.17
CA SER A 181 -2.18 0.70 -26.17
C SER A 181 -1.11 0.56 -27.28
N VAL A 182 -0.97 -0.62 -27.88
CA VAL A 182 -0.02 -0.88 -28.98
C VAL A 182 -0.66 -0.65 -30.36
N VAL A 183 -2.00 -0.59 -30.43
CA VAL A 183 -2.76 -0.49 -31.69
C VAL A 183 -3.33 0.91 -31.93
N SER A 184 -3.19 1.83 -30.97
CA SER A 184 -3.49 3.26 -31.15
C SER A 184 -2.31 3.99 -31.82
N PRO A 185 -2.48 4.57 -33.03
CA PRO A 185 -1.45 5.33 -33.74
C PRO A 185 -1.08 6.66 -33.07
#